data_AF-A0A938N1M2-F1
#
_entry.id   AF-A0A938N1M2-F1
#
_cell.length_a   1.000
_cell.length_b   1.000
_cell.length_c   1.000
_cell.angle_alpha   90.00
_cell.angle_beta   90.00
_cell.angle_gamma   90.00
#
_symmetry.space_group_name_H-M   'P 1'
#
loop_
_entity.id
_entity.type
_entity.pdbx_description
1 polymer ?
#
loop_
_entity_poly.entity_id
_entity_poly.type
_entity_poly.pdbx_seq_one_letter_code
_entity_poly.pdbx_strand_id
1 'polypeptide(L)'
;MVSQNHDRQSTNKGNVLHKNRTVELSRAGKHLSERYKERRDQRRKIRAELKNAAPHPHHTKNDIRKCLKKTGSKCHLCGRRLTLKSCRIDHVKHRARGGEDADWNYLPSCAACNVLRWQMLPDEITEVMRLGVWARGEIERATSAVGRIMANAFAKKEKTREKRCKKPSRERTKQTMTSRSLDAGIQ
;
A
#
# COMPACT_ATOMS: atom_id res chain seq x y z
N MET A 1 -67.56 7.24 2.24
CA MET A 1 -66.33 7.69 2.92
C MET A 1 -65.38 6.51 3.04
N VAL A 2 -64.19 6.64 2.41
CA VAL A 2 -62.88 6.00 2.71
C VAL A 2 -62.86 4.47 2.86
N SER A 3 -62.57 3.68 1.82
CA SER A 3 -61.22 3.30 1.31
C SER A 3 -60.39 2.47 2.30
N GLN A 4 -60.14 1.19 1.99
CA GLN A 4 -58.80 0.64 1.68
C GLN A 4 -58.76 -0.90 1.80
N ASN A 5 -58.42 -1.54 0.67
CA ASN A 5 -57.86 -2.87 0.58
C ASN A 5 -56.52 -2.92 1.32
N HIS A 6 -56.27 -3.99 2.09
CA HIS A 6 -54.90 -4.40 2.36
C HIS A 6 -54.74 -5.92 2.29
N ASP A 7 -54.10 -6.32 1.20
CA ASP A 7 -53.42 -7.59 0.97
C ASP A 7 -52.59 -8.00 2.19
N ARG A 8 -52.85 -9.19 2.74
CA ARG A 8 -51.88 -9.89 3.59
C ARG A 8 -51.06 -10.83 2.72
N GLN A 9 -50.04 -10.25 2.08
CA GLN A 9 -48.98 -11.02 1.45
C GLN A 9 -48.18 -11.78 2.52
N SER A 10 -48.08 -13.08 2.26
CA SER A 10 -47.21 -14.06 2.89
C SER A 10 -45.79 -13.51 3.09
N THR A 11 -45.37 -13.33 4.35
CA THR A 11 -43.97 -13.04 4.66
C THR A 11 -43.19 -14.35 4.71
N ASN A 12 -42.85 -14.84 3.52
CA ASN A 12 -41.80 -15.84 3.38
C ASN A 12 -40.47 -15.18 3.81
N LYS A 13 -40.09 -15.34 5.08
CA LYS A 13 -38.79 -14.95 5.60
C LYS A 13 -37.73 -15.84 4.98
N GLY A 14 -37.37 -15.49 3.74
CA GLY A 14 -36.25 -16.05 3.01
C GLY A 14 -34.97 -15.76 3.77
N ASN A 15 -34.50 -16.79 4.47
CA ASN A 15 -33.19 -16.87 5.07
C ASN A 15 -32.13 -16.83 3.96
N VAL A 16 -31.74 -15.63 3.50
CA VAL A 16 -30.63 -15.45 2.55
C VAL A 16 -29.31 -15.53 3.32
N LEU A 17 -29.02 -16.72 3.85
CA LEU A 17 -27.64 -17.15 4.04
C LEU A 17 -27.05 -17.27 2.63
N HIS A 18 -26.37 -16.22 2.16
CA HIS A 18 -25.44 -16.35 1.04
C HIS A 18 -24.32 -17.29 1.48
N LYS A 19 -24.54 -18.59 1.29
CA LYS A 19 -23.52 -19.62 1.32
C LYS A 19 -22.44 -19.17 0.35
N ASN A 20 -21.23 -18.95 0.84
CA ASN A 20 -20.04 -18.79 0.02
C ASN A 20 -19.91 -20.04 -0.85
N ARG A 21 -20.49 -20.02 -2.06
CA ARG A 21 -20.26 -21.05 -3.06
C ARG A 21 -18.80 -20.88 -3.46
N THR A 22 -17.95 -21.80 -3.03
CA THR A 22 -16.55 -21.84 -3.44
C THR A 22 -16.51 -21.92 -4.96
N VAL A 23 -16.10 -20.82 -5.59
CA VAL A 23 -15.87 -20.80 -7.04
C VAL A 23 -14.53 -21.47 -7.28
N GLU A 24 -14.53 -22.59 -8.01
CA GLU A 24 -13.28 -23.23 -8.41
C GLU A 24 -12.51 -22.34 -9.39
N LEU A 25 -11.18 -22.28 -9.21
CA LEU A 25 -10.32 -21.57 -10.14
C LEU A 25 -10.22 -22.35 -11.45
N SER A 26 -10.37 -21.65 -12.58
CA SER A 26 -10.00 -22.18 -13.89
C SER A 26 -8.51 -22.56 -13.93
N ARG A 27 -8.08 -23.34 -14.93
CA ARG A 27 -6.66 -23.66 -15.12
C ARG A 27 -5.78 -22.40 -15.13
N ALA A 28 -6.17 -21.38 -15.89
CA ALA A 28 -5.47 -20.10 -15.93
C ALA A 28 -5.46 -19.39 -14.55
N GLY A 29 -6.58 -19.43 -13.81
CA GLY A 29 -6.66 -18.88 -12.47
C GLY A 29 -5.76 -19.59 -11.46
N LYS A 30 -5.64 -20.93 -11.55
CA LYS A 30 -4.73 -21.73 -10.73
C LYS A 30 -3.27 -21.33 -10.99
N HIS A 31 -2.86 -21.27 -12.25
CA HIS A 31 -1.50 -20.85 -12.64
C HIS A 31 -1.17 -19.42 -12.16
N LEU A 32 -2.10 -18.47 -12.29
CA LEU A 32 -1.89 -17.11 -11.79
C LEU A 32 -1.72 -17.08 -10.27
N SER A 33 -2.55 -17.84 -9.54
CA SER A 33 -2.47 -17.93 -8.07
C SER A 33 -1.14 -18.53 -7.62
N GLU A 34 -0.71 -19.61 -8.26
CA GLU A 34 0.56 -20.29 -7.98
C GLU A 34 1.76 -19.36 -8.22
N ARG A 35 1.81 -18.69 -9.37
CA ARG A 35 2.86 -17.71 -9.68
C ARG A 35 2.98 -16.60 -8.63
N TYR A 36 1.86 -16.09 -8.12
CA TYR A 36 1.89 -15.09 -7.04
C TYR A 36 2.35 -15.66 -5.69
N LYS A 37 2.03 -16.93 -5.40
CA LYS A 37 2.55 -17.61 -4.20
C LYS A 37 4.06 -17.79 -4.30
N GLU A 38 4.56 -18.30 -5.44
CA GLU A 38 5.99 -18.48 -5.68
C GLU A 38 6.76 -17.18 -5.50
N ARG A 39 6.33 -16.08 -6.12
CA ARG A 39 6.99 -14.77 -5.98
C ARG A 39 7.00 -14.27 -4.53
N ARG A 40 5.89 -14.47 -3.81
CA ARG A 40 5.81 -14.13 -2.37
C ARG A 40 6.79 -14.96 -1.55
N ASP A 41 6.87 -16.25 -1.83
CA ASP A 41 7.71 -17.18 -1.08
C ASP A 41 9.19 -16.95 -1.38
N GLN A 42 9.55 -16.60 -2.63
CA GLN A 42 10.87 -16.10 -3.01
C GLN A 42 11.25 -14.85 -2.21
N ARG A 43 10.36 -13.85 -2.10
CA ARG A 43 10.61 -12.66 -1.26
C ARG A 43 10.82 -13.02 0.20
N ARG A 44 10.02 -13.96 0.73
CA ARG A 44 10.16 -14.42 2.12
C ARG A 44 11.52 -15.09 2.33
N LYS A 45 11.98 -15.92 1.40
CA LYS A 45 13.29 -16.58 1.43
C LYS A 45 14.42 -15.55 1.41
N ILE A 46 14.40 -14.64 0.43
CA ILE A 46 15.38 -13.53 0.33
C ILE A 46 15.42 -12.71 1.62
N ARG A 47 14.26 -12.39 2.21
CA ARG A 47 14.19 -11.65 3.47
C ARG A 47 14.79 -12.41 4.64
N ALA A 48 14.59 -13.73 4.70
CA ALA A 48 15.15 -14.58 5.73
C ALA A 48 16.68 -14.66 5.60
N GLU A 49 17.19 -14.82 4.38
CA GLU A 49 18.63 -14.82 4.07
C GLU A 49 19.29 -13.49 4.45
N LEU A 50 18.63 -12.37 4.15
CA LEU A 50 19.14 -11.04 4.50
C LEU A 50 19.03 -10.67 5.97
N LYS A 51 18.33 -11.46 6.81
CA LYS A 51 18.10 -11.11 8.23
C LYS A 51 19.41 -10.96 9.01
N ASN A 52 20.44 -11.71 8.61
CA ASN A 52 21.76 -11.72 9.25
C ASN A 52 22.82 -10.96 8.43
N ALA A 53 22.44 -10.36 7.30
CA ALA A 53 23.36 -9.58 6.49
C ALA A 53 23.74 -8.29 7.22
N ALA A 54 24.98 -7.83 7.04
CA ALA A 54 25.44 -6.57 7.61
C ALA A 54 24.50 -5.41 7.26
N PRO A 55 24.23 -4.50 8.21
CA PRO A 55 23.44 -3.30 7.95
C PRO A 55 24.06 -2.49 6.82
N HIS A 56 23.21 -1.92 5.96
CA HIS A 56 23.68 -1.07 4.89
C HIS A 56 24.11 0.30 5.44
N PRO A 57 25.20 0.91 4.92
CA PRO A 57 25.55 2.29 5.23
C PRO A 57 24.37 3.24 5.04
N HIS A 58 24.20 4.18 5.95
CA HIS A 58 23.18 5.21 5.77
C HIS A 58 23.55 6.13 4.61
N HIS A 59 22.64 6.33 3.67
CA HIS A 59 22.82 7.31 2.61
C HIS A 59 23.00 8.71 3.21
N THR A 60 24.00 9.44 2.71
CA THR A 60 24.29 10.78 3.18
C THR A 60 23.23 11.77 2.68
N LYS A 61 23.21 12.98 3.27
CA LYS A 61 22.38 14.08 2.74
C LYS A 61 22.74 14.41 1.28
N ASN A 62 24.00 14.19 0.86
CA ASN A 62 24.43 14.46 -0.50
C ASN A 62 23.84 13.44 -1.49
N ASP A 63 23.82 12.15 -1.11
CA ASP A 63 23.23 11.09 -1.93
C ASP A 63 21.74 11.34 -2.14
N ILE A 64 21.03 11.74 -1.08
CA ILE A 64 19.61 12.10 -1.16
C ILE A 64 19.41 13.32 -2.08
N ARG A 65 20.29 14.34 -2.02
CA ARG A 65 20.22 15.50 -2.93
C ARG A 65 20.41 15.10 -4.39
N LYS A 66 21.42 14.28 -4.69
CA LYS A 66 21.68 13.78 -6.05
C LYS A 66 20.49 13.00 -6.57
N CYS A 67 19.94 12.10 -5.75
CA CYS A 67 18.76 11.31 -6.07
C CYS A 67 17.52 12.18 -6.34
N LEU A 68 17.25 13.20 -5.51
CA LEU A 68 16.13 14.13 -5.72
C LEU A 68 16.24 14.93 -7.02
N LYS A 69 17.45 15.33 -7.43
CA LYS A 69 17.67 16.08 -8.68
C LYS A 69 17.17 15.32 -9.91
N LYS A 70 17.27 13.99 -9.92
CA LYS A 70 16.86 13.13 -11.05
C LYS A 70 15.39 13.27 -11.46
N THR A 71 14.53 13.74 -10.56
CA THR A 71 13.07 13.80 -10.75
C THR A 71 12.49 15.17 -10.47
N GLY A 72 13.33 16.20 -10.28
CA GLY A 72 12.86 17.52 -9.85
C GLY A 72 12.21 17.48 -8.46
N SER A 73 12.76 16.66 -7.55
CA SER A 73 12.22 16.44 -6.20
C SER A 73 10.80 15.86 -6.17
N LYS A 74 10.49 14.91 -7.07
CA LYS A 74 9.21 14.19 -7.09
C LYS A 74 9.43 12.70 -6.88
N CYS A 75 8.51 12.03 -6.21
CA CYS A 75 8.50 10.57 -6.14
C CYS A 75 8.41 10.00 -7.56
N HIS A 76 9.35 9.13 -7.94
CA HIS A 76 9.36 8.54 -9.30
C HIS A 76 8.14 7.64 -9.57
N LEU A 77 7.45 7.16 -8.52
CA LEU A 77 6.26 6.31 -8.65
C LEU A 77 4.94 7.09 -8.68
N CYS A 78 4.77 8.09 -7.82
CA CYS A 78 3.48 8.78 -7.67
C CYS A 78 3.52 10.28 -7.93
N GLY A 79 4.68 10.84 -8.28
CA GLY A 79 4.85 12.27 -8.59
C GLY A 79 4.78 13.22 -7.38
N ARG A 80 4.49 12.73 -6.16
CA ARG A 80 4.42 13.55 -4.94
C ARG A 80 5.74 14.30 -4.72
N ARG A 81 5.67 15.60 -4.40
CA ARG A 81 6.84 16.42 -4.05
C ARG A 81 7.53 15.89 -2.78
N LEU A 82 8.86 15.81 -2.83
CA LEU A 82 9.72 15.28 -1.77
C LEU A 82 10.66 16.37 -1.26
N THR A 83 11.06 16.23 0.00
CA THR A 83 12.13 17.00 0.64
C THR A 83 13.24 16.05 1.07
N LEU A 84 14.36 16.59 1.54
CA LEU A 84 15.44 15.76 2.12
C LEU A 84 14.95 14.84 3.25
N LYS A 85 13.93 15.26 4.01
CA LYS A 85 13.38 14.47 5.13
C LYS A 85 12.36 13.42 4.67
N SER A 86 11.59 13.69 3.61
CA SER A 86 10.53 12.79 3.14
C SER A 86 10.97 11.82 2.03
N CYS A 87 12.13 12.05 1.44
CA CYS A 87 12.73 11.18 0.43
C CYS A 87 13.24 9.87 1.04
N ARG A 88 12.92 8.76 0.37
CA ARG A 88 13.59 7.47 0.54
C ARG A 88 14.32 7.15 -0.76
N ILE A 89 15.52 6.59 -0.66
CA ILE A 89 16.24 6.07 -1.82
C ILE A 89 15.68 4.68 -2.10
N ASP A 90 15.15 4.52 -3.30
CA ASP A 90 14.63 3.25 -3.82
C ASP A 90 15.60 2.72 -4.87
N HIS A 91 15.99 1.45 -4.74
CA HIS A 91 16.89 0.79 -5.68
C HIS A 91 16.11 0.23 -6.86
N VAL A 92 16.35 0.70 -8.09
CA VAL A 92 15.66 0.22 -9.31
C VAL A 92 15.73 -1.30 -9.41
N LYS A 93 16.94 -1.88 -9.34
CA LYS A 93 17.15 -3.29 -9.03
C LYS A 93 17.40 -3.42 -7.53
N HIS A 94 16.52 -4.13 -6.84
CA HIS A 94 16.66 -4.33 -5.40
C HIS A 94 18.01 -5.00 -5.08
N ARG A 95 18.74 -4.48 -4.09
CA ARG A 95 20.00 -5.07 -3.59
C ARG A 95 19.87 -6.55 -3.25
N ALA A 96 18.74 -6.89 -2.62
CA ALA A 96 18.34 -8.25 -2.26
C ALA A 96 18.29 -9.23 -3.46
N ARG A 97 18.31 -8.71 -4.68
CA ARG A 97 18.30 -9.45 -5.94
C ARG A 97 19.55 -9.14 -6.78
N GLY A 98 20.65 -8.78 -6.14
CA GLY A 98 21.92 -8.44 -6.79
C GLY A 98 21.91 -7.08 -7.49
N GLY A 99 21.17 -6.11 -6.96
CA GLY A 99 21.27 -4.71 -7.38
C GLY A 99 22.45 -4.02 -6.71
N GLU A 100 23.20 -3.25 -7.48
CA GLU A 100 24.35 -2.49 -6.97
C GLU A 100 23.88 -1.34 -6.08
N ASP A 101 24.69 -1.04 -5.07
CA ASP A 101 24.51 0.17 -4.28
C ASP A 101 25.23 1.34 -4.94
N ALA A 102 24.64 1.85 -6.02
CA ALA A 102 25.24 2.88 -6.86
C ALA A 102 24.21 3.92 -7.26
N ASP A 103 24.66 5.16 -7.48
CA ASP A 103 23.78 6.29 -7.79
C ASP A 103 22.85 5.97 -8.97
N TRP A 104 23.35 5.36 -10.04
CA TRP A 104 22.56 5.00 -11.23
C TRP A 104 21.37 4.07 -10.89
N ASN A 105 21.48 3.29 -9.83
CA ASN A 105 20.44 2.39 -9.35
C ASN A 105 19.46 3.08 -8.36
N TYR A 106 19.64 4.36 -8.03
CA TYR A 106 18.79 5.08 -7.09
C TYR A 106 17.73 5.94 -7.79
N LEU A 107 16.50 5.84 -7.30
CA LEU A 107 15.42 6.78 -7.57
C LEU A 107 14.75 7.26 -6.29
N PRO A 108 14.25 8.51 -6.25
CA PRO A 108 13.63 9.04 -5.05
C PRO A 108 12.18 8.53 -4.96
N SER A 109 11.79 8.06 -3.78
CA SER A 109 10.44 7.57 -3.49
C SER A 109 9.89 8.17 -2.21
N CYS A 110 8.55 8.29 -2.12
CA CYS A 110 7.92 8.57 -0.83
C CYS A 110 7.82 7.28 -0.01
N ALA A 111 7.74 7.41 1.33
CA ALA A 111 7.67 6.25 2.22
C ALA A 111 6.53 5.27 1.86
N ALA A 112 5.36 5.78 1.46
CA ALA A 112 4.23 4.94 1.07
C ALA A 112 4.52 4.10 -0.19
N CYS A 113 5.06 4.72 -1.23
CA CYS A 113 5.42 4.02 -2.47
C CYS A 113 6.59 3.05 -2.27
N ASN A 114 7.59 3.43 -1.47
CA ASN A 114 8.72 2.57 -1.15
C ASN A 114 8.27 1.25 -0.49
N VAL A 115 7.31 1.35 0.43
CA VAL A 115 6.73 0.17 1.10
C VAL A 115 5.86 -0.65 0.15
N LEU A 116 5.10 -0.02 -0.74
CA LEU A 116 4.25 -0.73 -1.71
C LEU A 116 5.06 -1.53 -2.72
N ARG A 117 6.20 -0.99 -3.17
CA ARG A 117 7.10 -1.62 -4.15
C ARG A 117 7.91 -2.79 -3.59
N TRP A 118 8.05 -2.85 -2.27
CA TRP A 118 9.11 -3.55 -1.55
C TRP A 118 9.45 -4.96 -2.08
N GLN A 119 10.68 -5.12 -2.59
CA GLN A 119 11.28 -6.35 -3.14
C GLN A 119 10.55 -6.97 -4.34
N MET A 120 9.56 -6.26 -4.91
CA MET A 120 8.92 -6.68 -6.15
C MET A 120 9.87 -6.44 -7.34
N LEU A 121 9.85 -7.37 -8.27
CA LEU A 121 10.50 -7.22 -9.56
C LEU A 121 9.74 -6.20 -10.42
N PRO A 122 10.39 -5.56 -11.41
CA PRO A 122 9.70 -4.69 -12.36
C PRO A 122 8.44 -5.32 -12.97
N ASP A 123 8.53 -6.55 -13.46
CA ASP A 123 7.39 -7.26 -14.07
C ASP A 123 6.27 -7.54 -13.07
N GLU A 124 6.63 -7.81 -11.81
CA GLU A 124 5.64 -8.01 -10.75
C GLU A 124 4.88 -6.72 -10.43
N ILE A 125 5.58 -5.58 -10.43
CA ILE A 125 4.95 -4.27 -10.26
C ILE A 125 3.94 -4.04 -11.40
N THR A 126 4.33 -4.33 -12.65
CA THR A 126 3.44 -4.20 -13.82
C THR A 126 2.21 -5.11 -13.70
N GLU A 127 2.38 -6.37 -13.27
CA GLU A 127 1.25 -7.28 -13.05
C GLU A 127 0.29 -6.78 -11.97
N VAL A 128 0.82 -6.30 -10.84
CA VAL A 128 0.01 -5.73 -9.75
C VAL A 128 -0.72 -4.47 -10.22
N MET A 129 -0.08 -3.62 -11.03
CA MET A 129 -0.74 -2.44 -11.62
C MET A 129 -1.88 -2.84 -12.55
N ARG A 130 -1.67 -3.81 -13.45
CA ARG A 130 -2.73 -4.32 -14.35
C ARG A 130 -3.90 -4.90 -13.55
N LEU A 131 -3.61 -5.69 -12.53
CA LEU A 131 -4.63 -6.22 -11.62
C LEU A 131 -5.39 -5.11 -10.90
N GLY A 132 -4.69 -4.06 -10.44
CA GLY A 132 -5.28 -2.90 -9.79
C GLY A 132 -6.23 -2.11 -10.70
N VAL A 133 -5.84 -1.89 -11.97
CA VAL A 133 -6.68 -1.22 -12.97
C VAL A 133 -7.95 -2.04 -13.25
N TRP A 134 -7.81 -3.36 -13.45
CA TRP A 134 -8.97 -4.24 -13.63
C TRP A 134 -9.88 -4.27 -12.40
N ALA A 135 -9.30 -4.44 -11.21
CA ALA A 135 -10.03 -4.49 -9.95
C ALA A 135 -10.80 -3.19 -9.68
N ARG A 136 -10.21 -2.03 -10.02
CA ARG A 136 -10.89 -0.74 -9.95
C ARG A 136 -12.14 -0.73 -10.83
N GLY A 137 -12.02 -1.17 -12.08
CA GLY A 137 -13.17 -1.26 -13.00
C GLY A 137 -14.28 -2.19 -12.50
N GLU A 138 -13.93 -3.30 -11.84
CA GLU A 138 -14.92 -4.18 -11.21
C GLU A 138 -15.62 -3.49 -10.03
N ILE A 139 -14.90 -2.73 -9.20
CA ILE A 139 -15.47 -1.99 -8.07
C ILE A 139 -16.39 -0.86 -8.53
N GLU A 140 -16.00 -0.13 -9.59
CA GLU A 140 -16.78 0.95 -10.16
C GLU A 140 -18.12 0.47 -10.74
N ARG A 141 -18.19 -0.79 -11.20
CA ARG A 141 -19.41 -1.39 -11.73
C ARG A 141 -20.35 -1.81 -10.60
N ALA A 142 -21.38 -1.01 -10.33
CA ALA A 142 -22.35 -1.22 -9.24
C ALA A 142 -23.00 -2.63 -9.22
N THR A 143 -23.15 -3.28 -10.37
CA THR A 143 -23.75 -4.61 -10.50
C THR A 143 -22.76 -5.76 -10.23
N SER A 144 -21.44 -5.53 -10.24
CA SER A 144 -20.43 -6.59 -10.08
C SER A 144 -20.44 -7.17 -8.66
N ALA A 145 -20.78 -8.46 -8.54
CA ALA A 145 -20.67 -9.18 -7.28
C ALA A 145 -19.20 -9.25 -6.79
N VAL A 146 -18.27 -9.47 -7.72
CA VAL A 146 -16.83 -9.47 -7.42
C VAL A 146 -16.38 -8.09 -6.95
N GLY A 147 -16.81 -7.03 -7.65
CA GLY A 147 -16.52 -5.64 -7.26
C GLY A 147 -16.94 -5.32 -5.83
N ARG A 148 -18.17 -5.67 -5.44
CA ARG A 148 -18.67 -5.46 -4.06
C ARG A 148 -17.85 -6.21 -3.01
N ILE A 149 -17.50 -7.47 -3.28
CA ILE A 149 -16.66 -8.28 -2.39
C ILE A 149 -15.28 -7.63 -2.23
N MET A 150 -14.66 -7.23 -3.35
CA MET A 150 -13.35 -6.58 -3.37
C MET A 150 -13.37 -5.24 -2.63
N ALA A 151 -14.36 -4.39 -2.88
CA ALA A 151 -14.50 -3.08 -2.23
C ALA A 151 -14.58 -3.21 -0.70
N ASN A 152 -15.44 -4.11 -0.20
CA ASN A 152 -15.60 -4.35 1.23
C ASN A 152 -14.32 -4.91 1.86
N ALA A 153 -13.70 -5.90 1.23
CA ALA A 153 -12.46 -6.49 1.72
C ALA A 153 -11.31 -5.48 1.73
N PHE A 154 -11.18 -4.68 0.67
CA PHE A 154 -10.13 -3.66 0.55
C PHE A 154 -10.33 -2.53 1.56
N ALA A 155 -11.54 -1.97 1.67
CA ALA A 155 -11.85 -0.93 2.65
C ALA A 155 -11.57 -1.38 4.09
N LYS A 156 -11.90 -2.63 4.44
CA LYS A 156 -11.56 -3.23 5.74
C LYS A 156 -10.05 -3.30 5.96
N LYS A 157 -9.29 -3.73 4.94
CA LYS A 157 -7.82 -3.82 5.00
C LYS A 157 -7.17 -2.44 5.18
N GLU A 158 -7.66 -1.43 4.46
CA GLU A 158 -7.16 -0.06 4.53
C GLU A 158 -7.39 0.56 5.91
N LYS A 159 -8.59 0.41 6.48
CA LYS A 159 -8.88 0.82 7.87
C LYS A 159 -7.91 0.18 8.86
N THR A 160 -7.60 -1.10 8.71
CA THR A 160 -6.61 -1.79 9.56
C THR A 160 -5.19 -1.28 9.34
N ARG A 161 -4.80 -0.92 8.12
CA ARG A 161 -3.50 -0.27 7.84
C ARG A 161 -3.42 1.09 8.54
N GLU A 162 -4.42 1.94 8.39
CA GLU A 162 -4.47 3.25 9.04
C GLU A 162 -4.37 3.16 10.56
N LYS A 163 -5.11 2.24 11.18
CA LYS A 163 -5.01 1.97 12.62
C LYS A 163 -3.60 1.60 13.06
N ARG A 164 -2.87 0.81 12.26
CA ARG A 164 -1.46 0.45 12.53
C ARG A 164 -0.52 1.64 12.39
N CYS A 165 -0.75 2.51 11.40
CA CYS A 165 0.05 3.72 11.19
C CYS A 165 -0.22 4.81 12.24
N LYS A 166 -1.43 4.87 12.81
CA LYS A 166 -1.82 5.81 13.88
C LYS A 166 -1.38 5.39 15.28
N LYS A 167 -0.80 4.19 15.47
CA LYS A 167 -0.20 3.83 16.76
C LYS A 167 1.01 4.75 16.97
N PRO A 168 1.05 5.56 18.03
CA PRO A 168 2.19 6.43 18.28
C PRO A 168 3.44 5.57 18.45
N SER A 169 4.52 5.88 17.74
CA SER A 169 5.86 5.56 18.25
C SER A 169 5.92 6.17 19.65
N ARG A 170 6.40 5.42 20.65
CA ARG A 170 6.50 5.84 22.07
C ARG A 170 7.44 7.03 22.31
N GLU A 171 7.68 7.87 21.30
CA GLU A 171 8.76 8.83 21.24
C GLU A 171 8.32 10.07 20.46
N ARG A 172 7.34 10.80 21.02
CA ARG A 172 7.07 12.21 20.65
C ARG A 172 6.20 12.99 21.64
N THR A 173 6.24 12.64 22.92
CA THR A 173 5.50 13.36 23.98
C THR A 173 6.45 14.05 24.97
N LYS A 174 7.53 14.66 24.46
CA LYS A 174 8.35 15.62 25.20
C LYS A 174 8.85 16.69 24.23
N GLN A 175 8.00 17.69 23.95
CA GLN A 175 8.35 19.03 23.42
C GLN A 175 7.10 19.65 22.76
N THR A 176 6.11 20.03 23.56
CA THR A 176 5.15 21.12 23.25
C THR A 176 4.45 21.52 24.55
N MET A 177 5.23 21.91 25.56
CA MET A 177 4.78 22.56 26.80
C MET A 177 5.98 23.39 27.30
N THR A 178 6.37 24.43 26.57
CA THR A 178 7.21 25.57 27.01
C THR A 178 7.48 26.50 25.82
N SER A 179 6.50 27.32 25.45
CA SER A 179 6.69 28.66 24.87
C SER A 179 5.32 29.32 24.68
N ARG A 180 4.61 29.50 25.80
CA ARG A 180 3.67 30.61 25.97
C ARG A 180 4.27 31.45 27.09
N SER A 181 4.19 32.77 26.91
CA SER A 181 4.63 33.80 27.85
C SER A 181 6.13 34.12 27.78
N LEU A 182 6.47 35.13 26.98
CA LEU A 182 7.39 36.23 27.29
C LEU A 182 7.48 37.06 25.99
N ASP A 183 6.53 37.99 25.85
CA ASP A 183 6.66 39.23 25.08
C ASP A 183 5.44 40.08 25.44
N ALA A 184 5.48 40.60 26.67
CA ALA A 184 4.65 41.68 27.15
C ALA A 184 5.57 42.59 27.98
N GLY A 185 5.88 43.75 27.42
CA GLY A 185 6.48 44.89 28.12
C GLY A 185 7.99 44.83 28.31
N ILE A 186 8.70 45.74 27.63
CA ILE A 186 9.47 46.83 28.24
C ILE A 186 9.72 47.87 27.13
N GLN A 187 9.25 49.08 27.44
CA GLN A 187 9.54 50.43 26.92
C GLN A 187 10.33 50.61 25.62
#